data_AF-A0A1Z8S0T3-F1
#
_entry.id   AF-A0A1Z8S0T3-F1
#
_cell.length_a   1.000
_cell.length_b   1.000
_cell.length_c   1.000
_cell.angle_alpha   90.00
_cell.angle_beta   90.00
_cell.angle_gamma   90.00
#
_symmetry.space_group_name_H-M   'P 1'
#
loop_
_entity.id
_entity.type
_entity.pdbx_description
1 polymer ?
#
loop_
_entity_poly.entity_id
_entity_poly.type
_entity_poly.pdbx_seq_one_letter_code
_entity_poly.pdbx_strand_id
1 'polypeptide(L)'
;MKLIDIIVEKKKPKPTNPSKWSYYKSQAKKKFDVYPSAYANAWAAKMYKKAGGGWRMSKEAVDGLQYHFDNAIPLRETIYRPGSHEFFEMFELARALYEQGMISVDWEDAELLETSIGDVVKTTKGNIALDVPFEEKLNEAEYQGRDVELNKPKRGGSRKFYVYVKNPKTGKIKKVSFGGITGLSVKANDPARVRSFVARHDCKNKNDKTKPSYWSCRLPRYKNLGIKGGQWW
;
A
#
# COMPACT_ATOMS: atom_id res chain seq x y z
N MET A 1 -4.68 26.86 12.12
CA MET A 1 -3.35 26.29 12.44
C MET A 1 -3.26 24.98 11.69
N LYS A 2 -2.32 24.80 10.76
CA LYS A 2 -2.25 23.54 10.01
C LYS A 2 -1.83 22.44 10.98
N LEU A 3 -2.32 21.21 10.83
CA LEU A 3 -1.95 20.10 11.70
C LEU A 3 -0.45 19.75 11.53
N ILE A 4 0.16 20.08 10.39
CA ILE A 4 1.62 20.19 10.19
C ILE A 4 2.26 21.12 11.21
N ASP A 5 1.68 22.29 11.51
CA ASP A 5 2.25 23.24 12.47
C ASP A 5 2.15 22.69 13.91
N ILE A 6 1.05 22.01 14.25
CA ILE A 6 0.85 21.31 15.54
C ILE A 6 1.84 20.14 15.71
N ILE A 7 2.03 19.36 14.66
CA ILE A 7 2.94 18.21 14.59
C ILE A 7 4.41 18.65 14.67
N VAL A 8 4.76 19.75 13.99
CA VAL A 8 6.10 20.36 14.00
C VAL A 8 6.43 20.94 15.38
N GLU A 9 5.47 21.54 16.09
CA GLU A 9 5.69 22.13 17.40
C GLU A 9 5.82 21.12 18.56
N LYS A 10 5.18 19.93 18.51
CA LYS A 10 5.04 19.07 19.72
C LYS A 10 5.33 17.57 19.60
N LYS A 11 6.15 17.12 18.62
CA LYS A 11 6.82 15.79 18.48
C LYS A 11 6.44 14.66 19.48
N LYS A 12 5.81 13.56 19.00
CA LYS A 12 6.34 12.16 19.19
C LYS A 12 6.09 11.22 17.98
N PRO A 13 7.08 11.12 17.08
CA PRO A 13 7.17 10.22 15.91
C PRO A 13 7.66 8.77 16.14
N LYS A 14 8.07 8.02 15.09
CA LYS A 14 8.72 6.70 15.19
C LYS A 14 10.14 6.80 15.75
N PRO A 15 10.55 6.02 16.76
CA PRO A 15 11.90 6.15 17.32
C PRO A 15 12.95 5.78 16.27
N THR A 16 13.91 6.68 16.00
CA THR A 16 15.08 6.37 15.18
C THR A 16 15.90 5.20 15.72
N ASN A 17 15.77 4.90 17.02
CA ASN A 17 16.34 3.72 17.66
C ASN A 17 15.30 3.05 18.59
N PRO A 18 14.53 2.06 18.08
CA PRO A 18 13.48 1.39 18.84
C PRO A 18 13.96 0.67 20.10
N SER A 19 15.15 0.05 20.07
CA SER A 19 15.73 -0.65 21.24
C SER A 19 16.02 0.33 22.38
N LYS A 20 16.53 1.52 22.05
CA LYS A 20 16.80 2.59 23.00
C LYS A 20 15.51 3.19 23.56
N TRP A 21 14.46 3.31 22.74
CA TRP A 21 13.14 3.72 23.23
C TRP A 21 12.52 2.69 24.18
N SER A 22 12.61 1.40 23.85
CA SER A 22 12.15 0.31 24.70
C SER A 22 12.87 0.28 26.06
N TYR A 23 14.20 0.51 26.05
CA TYR A 23 14.99 0.66 27.26
C TYR A 23 14.47 1.79 28.16
N TYR A 24 14.25 3.00 27.63
CA TYR A 24 13.76 4.10 28.47
C TYR A 24 12.30 3.94 28.89
N LYS A 25 11.47 3.22 28.13
CA LYS A 25 10.13 2.80 28.60
C LYS A 25 10.21 1.83 29.77
N SER A 26 11.11 0.85 29.74
CA SER A 26 11.27 -0.09 30.87
C SER A 26 11.81 0.61 32.12
N GLN A 27 12.71 1.58 31.96
CA GLN A 27 13.17 2.41 33.08
C GLN A 27 12.05 3.30 33.64
N ALA A 28 11.15 3.81 32.79
CA ALA A 28 10.00 4.58 33.24
C ALA A 28 9.02 3.74 34.07
N LYS A 29 8.74 2.50 33.63
CA LYS A 29 7.92 1.54 34.38
C LYS A 29 8.49 1.17 35.76
N LYS A 30 9.81 1.23 35.91
CA LYS A 30 10.47 1.01 37.22
C LYS A 30 10.50 2.26 38.09
N LYS A 31 10.49 3.45 37.47
CA LYS A 31 10.66 4.73 38.17
C LYS A 31 9.35 5.32 38.68
N PHE A 32 8.24 5.05 37.99
CA PHE A 32 6.92 5.60 38.32
C PHE A 32 5.98 4.48 38.68
N ASP A 33 5.22 4.66 39.77
CA ASP A 33 4.27 3.67 40.28
C ASP A 33 3.10 3.45 39.32
N VAL A 34 2.75 4.46 38.51
CA VAL A 34 1.69 4.41 37.51
C VAL A 34 2.28 4.61 36.11
N TYR A 35 2.15 3.58 35.28
CA TYR A 35 2.52 3.58 33.87
C TYR A 35 1.45 2.88 33.02
N PRO A 36 0.99 3.46 31.90
CA PRO A 36 1.39 4.78 31.36
C PRO A 36 0.85 5.95 32.19
N SER A 37 1.63 7.02 32.30
CA SER A 37 1.18 8.31 32.87
C SER A 37 1.86 9.46 32.14
N ALA A 38 1.26 10.65 32.14
CA ALA A 38 1.80 11.82 31.47
C ALA A 38 3.26 12.11 31.91
N TYR A 39 3.51 12.03 33.22
CA TYR A 39 4.84 12.25 33.81
C TYR A 39 5.83 11.13 33.44
N ALA A 40 5.42 9.86 33.49
CA ALA A 40 6.28 8.73 33.14
C ALA A 40 6.63 8.71 31.65
N ASN A 41 5.65 9.00 30.79
CA ASN A 41 5.81 9.06 29.34
C ASN A 41 6.64 10.28 28.90
N ALA A 42 6.53 11.42 29.58
CA ALA A 42 7.37 12.60 29.36
C ALA A 42 8.82 12.34 29.77
N TRP A 43 9.04 11.69 30.93
CA TRP A 43 10.37 11.32 31.40
C TRP A 43 11.07 10.36 30.45
N ALA A 44 10.38 9.29 30.01
CA ALA A 44 10.93 8.34 29.05
C ALA A 44 11.39 9.03 27.76
N ALA A 45 10.56 9.92 27.21
CA ALA A 45 10.86 10.64 25.98
C ALA A 45 12.02 11.63 26.14
N LYS A 46 12.13 12.30 27.30
CA LYS A 46 13.25 13.20 27.63
C LYS A 46 14.58 12.45 27.68
N MET A 47 14.59 11.29 28.32
CA MET A 47 15.80 10.45 28.44
C MET A 47 16.20 9.83 27.09
N TYR A 48 15.21 9.40 26.30
CA TYR A 48 15.45 8.90 24.95
C TYR A 48 16.12 9.96 24.05
N LYS A 49 15.64 11.21 24.06
CA LYS A 49 16.27 12.33 23.34
C LYS A 49 17.68 12.64 23.83
N LYS A 50 17.89 12.68 25.15
CA LYS A 50 19.22 12.92 25.75
C LYS A 50 20.24 11.86 25.33
N ALA A 51 19.79 10.63 25.09
CA ALA A 51 20.62 9.52 24.61
C ALA A 51 20.82 9.49 23.09
N GLY A 52 20.53 10.58 22.37
CA GLY A 52 20.64 10.65 20.91
C GLY A 52 19.51 9.92 20.17
N GLY A 53 18.42 9.60 20.85
CA GLY A 53 17.20 9.10 20.24
C GLY A 53 16.44 10.22 19.54
N GLY A 54 16.14 10.02 18.27
CA GLY A 54 15.32 10.90 17.46
C GLY A 54 14.00 10.24 17.13
N TRP A 55 13.18 10.96 16.38
CA TRP A 55 11.92 10.44 15.92
C TRP A 55 11.76 10.71 14.40
N ARG A 56 11.42 9.71 13.59
CA ARG A 56 11.15 9.80 12.13
C ARG A 56 9.64 9.89 11.88
N MET A 57 9.24 10.78 10.98
CA MET A 57 7.93 10.77 10.32
C MET A 57 8.21 10.57 8.83
N SER A 58 7.46 9.71 8.15
CA SER A 58 7.37 9.83 6.70
C SER A 58 6.58 11.09 6.40
N LYS A 59 6.98 11.81 5.35
CA LYS A 59 6.27 13.02 4.94
C LYS A 59 4.84 12.65 4.51
N GLU A 60 4.73 11.49 3.91
CA GLU A 60 3.52 10.88 3.37
C GLU A 60 2.47 10.69 4.47
N ALA A 61 2.80 10.04 5.60
CA ALA A 61 1.82 9.84 6.68
C ALA A 61 1.30 11.14 7.30
N VAL A 62 2.16 12.17 7.36
CA VAL A 62 1.78 13.50 7.86
C VAL A 62 0.85 14.19 6.87
N ASP A 63 1.22 14.20 5.59
CA ASP A 63 0.43 14.82 4.53
C ASP A 63 -0.94 14.13 4.39
N GLY A 64 -0.99 12.80 4.52
CA GLY A 64 -2.25 12.05 4.48
C GLY A 64 -3.15 12.32 5.68
N LEU A 65 -2.61 12.28 6.89
CA LEU A 65 -3.39 12.60 8.09
C LEU A 65 -3.90 14.04 8.05
N GLN A 66 -3.07 14.99 7.59
CA GLN A 66 -3.46 16.37 7.35
C GLN A 66 -4.62 16.46 6.36
N TYR A 67 -4.54 15.74 5.25
CA TYR A 67 -5.58 15.72 4.23
C TYR A 67 -6.92 15.23 4.79
N HIS A 68 -6.93 14.21 5.65
CA HIS A 68 -8.13 13.75 6.33
C HIS A 68 -8.79 14.84 7.17
N PHE A 69 -8.01 15.56 7.99
CA PHE A 69 -8.52 16.66 8.80
C PHE A 69 -8.98 17.86 7.98
N ASP A 70 -8.22 18.25 6.95
CA ASP A 70 -8.54 19.41 6.11
C ASP A 70 -9.83 19.20 5.30
N ASN A 71 -10.14 17.96 4.93
CA ASN A 71 -11.32 17.61 4.13
C ASN A 71 -12.45 16.96 4.95
N ALA A 72 -12.30 16.90 6.28
CA ALA A 72 -13.24 16.22 7.19
C ALA A 72 -13.57 14.77 6.77
N ILE A 73 -12.57 14.04 6.27
CA ILE A 73 -12.69 12.63 5.89
C ILE A 73 -12.37 11.79 7.13
N PRO A 74 -13.29 10.93 7.59
CA PRO A 74 -13.03 10.02 8.70
C PRO A 74 -11.79 9.13 8.47
N LEU A 75 -11.11 8.75 9.54
CA LEU A 75 -9.95 7.85 9.46
C LEU A 75 -10.35 6.46 8.95
N ARG A 76 -11.58 6.01 9.17
CA ARG A 76 -12.11 4.77 8.55
C ARG A 76 -12.17 4.81 7.02
N GLU A 77 -12.25 5.99 6.40
CA GLU A 77 -12.30 6.18 4.94
C GLU A 77 -10.94 6.60 4.38
N THR A 78 -9.90 5.87 4.77
CA THR A 78 -8.48 6.20 4.50
C THR A 78 -8.23 6.45 3.01
N ILE A 79 -7.50 7.52 2.67
CA ILE A 79 -7.01 7.73 1.30
C ILE A 79 -5.97 6.69 0.86
N TYR A 80 -5.34 6.03 1.83
CA TYR A 80 -4.36 4.98 1.59
C TYR A 80 -5.06 3.65 1.37
N ARG A 81 -4.34 2.73 0.74
CA ARG A 81 -4.86 1.37 0.61
C ARG A 81 -4.68 0.61 1.93
N PRO A 82 -5.70 -0.11 2.42
CA PRO A 82 -5.55 -1.07 3.50
C PRO A 82 -4.32 -1.98 3.34
N GLY A 83 -3.39 -1.90 4.29
CA GLY A 83 -2.17 -2.70 4.30
C GLY A 83 -1.00 -2.16 3.48
N SER A 84 -1.09 -0.96 2.88
CA SER A 84 0.08 -0.27 2.33
C SER A 84 1.01 0.22 3.44
N HIS A 85 2.25 0.57 3.11
CA HIS A 85 3.18 1.12 4.10
C HIS A 85 2.62 2.42 4.70
N GLU A 86 2.13 3.30 3.85
CA GLU A 86 1.56 4.61 4.20
C GLU A 86 0.32 4.46 5.08
N PHE A 87 -0.52 3.46 4.82
CA PHE A 87 -1.66 3.12 5.68
C PHE A 87 -1.19 2.83 7.11
N PHE A 88 -0.22 1.93 7.28
CA PHE A 88 0.32 1.59 8.60
C PHE A 88 0.91 2.80 9.32
N GLU A 89 1.65 3.63 8.59
CA GLU A 89 2.29 4.82 9.17
C GLU A 89 1.29 5.89 9.57
N MET A 90 0.21 6.08 8.80
CA MET A 90 -0.85 7.03 9.11
C MET A 90 -1.61 6.62 10.37
N PHE A 91 -2.00 5.34 10.51
CA PHE A 91 -2.71 4.87 11.71
C PHE A 91 -1.83 4.87 12.96
N GLU A 92 -0.56 4.49 12.84
CA GLU A 92 0.40 4.59 13.95
C GLU A 92 0.56 6.04 14.40
N LEU A 93 0.62 6.98 13.45
CA LEU A 93 0.68 8.41 13.73
C LEU A 93 -0.62 8.91 14.38
N ALA A 94 -1.78 8.58 13.83
CA ALA A 94 -3.08 8.98 14.35
C ALA A 94 -3.29 8.47 15.78
N ARG A 95 -2.99 7.19 16.05
CA ARG A 95 -3.06 6.59 17.39
C ARG A 95 -2.15 7.33 18.37
N ALA A 96 -0.89 7.57 17.98
CA ALA A 96 0.05 8.28 18.83
C ALA A 96 -0.41 9.71 19.16
N LEU A 97 -1.05 10.41 18.23
CA LEU A 97 -1.60 11.75 18.44
C LEU A 97 -2.88 11.72 19.30
N TYR A 98 -3.73 10.71 19.11
CA TYR A 98 -4.96 10.51 19.88
C TYR A 98 -4.65 10.20 21.35
N GLU A 99 -3.73 9.26 21.62
CA GLU A 99 -3.25 8.93 22.97
C GLU A 99 -2.64 10.13 23.71
N GLN A 100 -2.11 11.09 22.95
CA GLN A 100 -1.52 12.33 23.49
C GLN A 100 -2.54 13.46 23.63
N GLY A 101 -3.80 13.25 23.24
CA GLY A 101 -4.85 14.26 23.21
C GLY A 101 -4.58 15.40 22.23
N MET A 102 -3.78 15.17 21.19
CA MET A 102 -3.43 16.18 20.19
C MET A 102 -4.44 16.27 19.05
N ILE A 103 -5.17 15.19 18.79
CA ILE A 103 -6.26 15.15 17.83
C ILE A 103 -7.55 14.74 18.54
N SER A 104 -8.66 15.32 18.11
CA SER A 104 -10.00 14.86 18.44
C SER A 104 -10.54 14.15 17.20
N VAL A 105 -11.07 12.95 17.39
CA VAL A 105 -11.72 12.15 16.35
C VAL A 105 -13.15 11.84 16.76
N ASP A 106 -13.97 11.37 15.83
CA ASP A 106 -15.31 10.89 16.16
C ASP A 106 -15.26 9.56 16.95
N TRP A 107 -16.41 9.10 17.44
CA TRP A 107 -16.49 7.91 18.29
C TRP A 107 -16.12 6.61 17.56
N GLU A 108 -16.40 6.51 16.26
CA GLU A 108 -16.06 5.34 15.44
C GLU A 108 -14.56 5.32 15.14
N ASP A 109 -13.99 6.49 14.81
CA ASP A 109 -12.56 6.63 14.60
C ASP A 109 -11.77 6.44 15.91
N ALA A 110 -12.33 6.84 17.05
CA ALA A 110 -11.75 6.54 18.37
C ALA A 110 -11.70 5.03 18.63
N GLU A 111 -12.82 4.33 18.43
CA GLU A 111 -12.88 2.86 18.54
C GLU A 111 -11.87 2.20 17.61
N LEU A 112 -11.78 2.68 16.36
CA LEU A 112 -10.80 2.20 15.39
C LEU A 112 -9.35 2.38 15.87
N LEU A 113 -9.01 3.54 16.42
CA LEU A 113 -7.66 3.82 16.94
C LEU A 113 -7.32 3.01 18.21
N GLU A 114 -8.33 2.61 18.99
CA GLU A 114 -8.17 1.73 20.15
C GLU A 114 -7.93 0.26 19.76
N THR A 115 -8.33 -0.16 18.56
CA THR A 115 -8.02 -1.52 18.04
C THR A 115 -6.53 -1.71 17.73
N SER A 116 -6.12 -2.93 17.37
CA SER A 116 -4.77 -3.23 16.89
C SER A 116 -4.60 -2.96 15.38
N ILE A 117 -5.46 -2.16 14.77
CA ILE A 117 -5.36 -1.82 13.35
C ILE A 117 -3.98 -1.26 13.01
N GLY A 118 -3.36 -1.87 12.03
CA GLY A 118 -2.05 -1.47 11.55
C GLY A 118 -0.86 -2.04 12.33
N ASP A 119 -1.08 -2.81 13.39
CA ASP A 119 0.00 -3.52 14.08
C ASP A 119 0.41 -4.76 13.27
N VAL A 120 1.72 -5.00 13.18
CA VAL A 120 2.28 -6.13 12.44
C VAL A 120 2.97 -7.12 13.38
N VAL A 121 2.43 -8.32 13.48
CA VAL A 121 2.99 -9.42 14.27
C VAL A 121 3.91 -10.28 13.40
N LYS A 122 5.13 -10.51 13.88
CA LYS A 122 6.09 -11.43 13.23
C LYS A 122 5.82 -12.86 13.68
N THR A 123 5.50 -13.74 12.75
CA THR A 123 5.34 -15.18 13.00
C THR A 123 6.37 -15.99 12.19
N THR A 124 6.53 -17.28 12.51
CA THR A 124 7.36 -18.21 11.73
C THR A 124 6.91 -18.35 10.27
N LYS A 125 5.64 -18.01 9.96
CA LYS A 125 5.06 -18.06 8.61
C LYS A 125 5.08 -16.71 7.89
N GLY A 126 5.60 -15.66 8.51
CA GLY A 126 5.66 -14.31 7.97
C GLY A 126 5.02 -13.25 8.86
N ASN A 127 4.92 -12.03 8.34
CA ASN A 127 4.31 -10.89 9.01
C ASN A 127 2.79 -10.92 8.80
N ILE A 128 2.02 -10.78 9.89
CA ILE A 128 0.55 -10.71 9.87
C ILE A 128 0.15 -9.33 10.36
N ALA A 129 -0.58 -8.58 9.54
CA ALA A 129 -1.20 -7.31 9.95
C ALA A 129 -2.51 -7.59 10.68
N LEU A 130 -2.70 -6.99 11.85
CA LEU A 130 -3.90 -7.13 12.67
C LEU A 130 -4.94 -6.10 12.26
N ASP A 131 -6.22 -6.52 12.31
CA ASP A 131 -7.41 -5.69 12.09
C ASP A 131 -7.41 -4.86 10.80
N VAL A 132 -6.65 -5.31 9.78
CA VAL A 132 -6.69 -4.77 8.42
C VAL A 132 -7.61 -5.64 7.57
N PRO A 133 -8.58 -5.07 6.83
CA PRO A 133 -9.38 -5.82 5.87
C PRO A 133 -8.49 -6.63 4.93
N PHE A 134 -8.79 -7.92 4.79
CA PHE A 134 -8.03 -8.81 3.90
C PHE A 134 -8.24 -8.37 2.44
N GLU A 135 -7.31 -7.59 1.91
CA GLU A 135 -7.23 -7.35 0.47
C GLU A 135 -6.46 -8.51 -0.21
N GLU A 136 -7.04 -9.07 -1.27
CA GLU A 136 -6.35 -10.06 -2.12
C GLU A 136 -5.00 -9.48 -2.56
N LYS A 137 -3.89 -10.13 -2.19
CA LYS A 137 -2.51 -9.79 -2.56
C LYS A 137 -2.41 -9.23 -3.98
N LEU A 138 -2.38 -7.91 -4.10
CA LEU A 138 -2.03 -7.25 -5.35
C LEU A 138 -0.53 -7.46 -5.56
N ASN A 139 -0.18 -8.13 -6.67
CA ASN A 139 1.21 -8.34 -7.04
C ASN A 139 1.78 -7.00 -7.53
N GLU A 140 2.29 -6.18 -6.62
CA GLU A 140 2.84 -4.86 -6.91
C GLU A 140 4.36 -4.90 -6.95
N ALA A 141 4.95 -4.06 -7.79
CA ALA A 141 6.40 -3.97 -7.89
C ALA A 141 6.84 -2.61 -8.44
N GLU A 142 8.05 -2.17 -8.08
CA GLU A 142 8.61 -0.90 -8.55
C GLU A 142 9.22 -1.01 -9.95
N TYR A 143 8.71 -0.26 -10.92
CA TYR A 143 9.28 -0.15 -12.26
C TYR A 143 9.67 1.29 -12.56
N GLN A 144 10.99 1.55 -12.70
CA GLN A 144 11.54 2.88 -12.98
C GLN A 144 11.14 3.94 -11.93
N GLY A 145 11.17 3.58 -10.64
CA GLY A 145 10.85 4.48 -9.54
C GLY A 145 9.36 4.80 -9.39
N ARG A 146 8.48 3.99 -9.99
CA ARG A 146 7.02 4.08 -9.84
C ARG A 146 6.46 2.71 -9.48
N ASP A 147 5.51 2.68 -8.56
CA ASP A 147 4.77 1.47 -8.25
C ASP A 147 3.86 1.09 -9.41
N VAL A 148 3.98 -0.16 -9.85
CA VAL A 148 3.19 -0.71 -10.95
C VAL A 148 2.48 -2.00 -10.55
N GLU A 149 1.20 -2.07 -10.89
CA GLU A 149 0.41 -3.30 -10.79
C GLU A 149 0.92 -4.35 -11.79
N LEU A 150 1.31 -5.54 -11.31
CA LEU A 150 1.74 -6.64 -12.17
C LEU A 150 0.56 -7.45 -12.70
N ASN A 151 0.77 -8.08 -13.87
CA ASN A 151 -0.15 -9.01 -14.52
C ASN A 151 -1.53 -8.45 -14.87
N LYS A 152 -1.72 -7.13 -14.78
CA LYS A 152 -2.96 -6.43 -15.11
C LYS A 152 -2.74 -5.56 -16.35
N PRO A 153 -3.23 -5.97 -17.53
CA PRO A 153 -3.02 -5.17 -18.73
C PRO A 153 -3.80 -3.85 -18.65
N LYS A 154 -3.26 -2.82 -19.30
CA LYS A 154 -3.80 -1.46 -19.39
C LYS A 154 -3.76 -0.99 -20.84
N ARG A 155 -4.60 -0.02 -21.20
CA ARG A 155 -4.58 0.61 -22.54
C ARG A 155 -3.51 1.70 -22.61
N GLY A 156 -2.86 1.82 -23.77
CA GLY A 156 -1.92 2.90 -24.08
C GLY A 156 -0.46 2.46 -24.25
N GLY A 157 0.44 3.45 -24.31
CA GLY A 157 1.86 3.24 -24.59
C GLY A 157 2.17 3.10 -26.08
N SER A 158 3.25 2.39 -26.41
CA SER A 158 3.73 2.21 -27.79
C SER A 158 2.86 1.30 -28.66
N ARG A 159 1.90 0.59 -28.06
CA ARG A 159 0.89 -0.25 -28.73
C ARG A 159 -0.45 -0.02 -28.05
N LYS A 160 -1.49 -0.74 -28.52
CA LYS A 160 -2.82 -0.63 -27.93
C LYS A 160 -2.91 -0.99 -26.45
N PHE A 161 -2.13 -1.98 -26.00
CA PHE A 161 -2.10 -2.44 -24.62
C PHE A 161 -0.68 -2.62 -24.10
N TYR A 162 -0.52 -2.53 -22.78
CA TYR A 162 0.70 -2.90 -22.09
C TYR A 162 0.41 -3.59 -20.77
N VAL A 163 1.38 -4.33 -20.26
CA VAL A 163 1.30 -5.00 -18.95
C VAL A 163 2.69 -5.08 -18.34
N TYR A 164 2.76 -4.95 -17.02
CA TYR A 164 3.97 -5.19 -16.26
C TYR A 164 4.02 -6.63 -15.77
N VAL A 165 5.14 -7.30 -16.00
CA VAL A 165 5.35 -8.69 -15.63
C VAL A 165 6.70 -8.89 -14.99
N LYS A 166 6.71 -9.63 -13.89
CA LYS A 166 7.95 -10.09 -13.27
C LYS A 166 8.51 -11.26 -14.06
N ASN A 167 9.75 -11.14 -14.54
CA ASN A 167 10.42 -12.25 -15.20
C ASN A 167 10.81 -13.30 -14.15
N PRO A 168 10.33 -14.55 -14.24
CA PRO A 168 10.64 -15.58 -13.24
C PRO A 168 12.12 -15.94 -13.20
N LYS A 169 12.86 -15.74 -14.31
CA LYS A 169 14.30 -16.09 -14.38
C LYS A 169 15.20 -15.02 -13.77
N THR A 170 14.85 -13.75 -13.94
CA THR A 170 15.72 -12.63 -13.53
C THR A 170 15.19 -11.83 -12.36
N GLY A 171 13.94 -12.07 -11.93
CA GLY A 171 13.26 -11.28 -10.90
C GLY A 171 12.90 -9.85 -11.31
N LYS A 172 13.44 -9.35 -12.44
CA LYS A 172 13.23 -7.99 -12.95
C LYS A 172 11.84 -7.81 -13.55
N ILE A 173 11.29 -6.61 -13.38
CA ILE A 173 10.00 -6.24 -13.96
C ILE A 173 10.22 -5.80 -15.41
N LYS A 174 9.38 -6.32 -16.29
CA LYS A 174 9.40 -6.04 -17.73
C LYS A 174 8.06 -5.45 -18.13
N LYS A 175 8.10 -4.33 -18.85
CA LYS A 175 6.94 -3.77 -19.54
C LYS A 175 6.76 -4.49 -20.88
N VAL A 176 5.63 -5.16 -21.07
CA VAL A 176 5.29 -5.88 -22.30
C VAL A 176 4.18 -5.12 -23.02
N SER A 177 4.50 -4.50 -24.16
CA SER A 177 3.52 -3.83 -25.02
C SER A 177 3.01 -4.78 -26.12
N PHE A 178 1.69 -4.85 -26.33
CA PHE A 178 1.04 -5.78 -27.25
C PHE A 178 -0.23 -5.20 -27.89
N GLY A 179 -0.77 -5.89 -28.89
CA GLY A 179 -1.89 -5.42 -29.71
C GLY A 179 -1.46 -4.62 -30.95
N GLY A 180 -2.43 -4.29 -31.80
CA GLY A 180 -2.20 -3.51 -33.02
C GLY A 180 -1.74 -2.07 -32.73
N ILE A 181 -1.06 -1.46 -33.70
CA ILE A 181 -0.58 -0.07 -33.63
C ILE A 181 -1.67 0.89 -34.11
N THR A 182 -2.47 0.48 -35.11
CA THR A 182 -3.57 1.27 -35.69
C THR A 182 -4.91 0.86 -35.07
N GLY A 183 -5.94 1.72 -35.18
CA GLY A 183 -7.26 1.68 -34.50
C GLY A 183 -8.15 0.44 -34.69
N LEU A 184 -7.59 -0.71 -35.07
CA LEU A 184 -8.23 -2.00 -35.19
C LEU A 184 -8.85 -2.46 -33.86
N SER A 185 -10.15 -2.76 -33.87
CA SER A 185 -10.84 -3.39 -32.75
C SER A 185 -10.47 -4.87 -32.63
N VAL A 186 -10.45 -5.38 -31.40
CA VAL A 186 -10.05 -6.78 -31.11
C VAL A 186 -11.08 -7.79 -31.67
N LYS A 187 -12.33 -7.36 -31.90
CA LYS A 187 -13.44 -8.17 -32.46
C LYS A 187 -13.57 -9.55 -31.79
N ALA A 188 -13.40 -9.62 -30.48
CA ALA A 188 -13.51 -10.86 -29.70
C ALA A 188 -14.96 -11.37 -29.57
N ASN A 189 -15.94 -10.65 -30.11
CA ASN A 189 -17.35 -11.01 -30.17
C ASN A 189 -17.71 -11.80 -31.45
N ASP A 190 -16.81 -11.89 -32.43
CA ASP A 190 -17.04 -12.62 -33.69
C ASP A 190 -16.40 -14.03 -33.62
N PRO A 191 -17.21 -15.12 -33.57
CA PRO A 191 -16.69 -16.48 -33.43
C PRO A 191 -15.78 -16.93 -34.59
N ALA A 192 -15.98 -16.42 -35.80
CA ALA A 192 -15.12 -16.75 -36.94
C ALA A 192 -13.73 -16.12 -36.76
N ARG A 193 -13.69 -14.84 -36.33
CA ARG A 193 -12.43 -14.14 -36.02
C ARG A 193 -11.72 -14.78 -34.84
N VAL A 194 -12.47 -15.25 -33.84
CA VAL A 194 -11.94 -16.00 -32.70
C VAL A 194 -11.20 -17.25 -33.16
N ARG A 195 -11.86 -18.11 -33.95
CA ARG A 195 -11.24 -19.33 -34.49
C ARG A 195 -10.00 -19.05 -35.33
N SER A 196 -10.05 -18.07 -36.24
CA SER A 196 -8.89 -17.71 -37.07
C SER A 196 -7.72 -17.14 -36.27
N PHE A 197 -7.99 -16.40 -35.18
CA PHE A 197 -6.93 -15.87 -34.33
C PHE A 197 -6.25 -17.00 -33.54
N VAL A 198 -7.04 -17.88 -32.92
CA VAL A 198 -6.53 -19.00 -32.13
C VAL A 198 -5.68 -19.94 -32.98
N ALA A 199 -6.14 -20.27 -34.20
CA ALA A 199 -5.42 -21.14 -35.11
C ALA A 199 -4.06 -20.55 -35.55
N ARG A 200 -4.00 -19.24 -35.82
CA ARG A 200 -2.76 -18.57 -36.27
C ARG A 200 -1.75 -18.33 -35.15
N HIS A 201 -2.22 -18.15 -33.92
CA HIS A 201 -1.37 -17.76 -32.79
C HIS A 201 -1.03 -18.91 -31.83
N ASP A 202 -1.61 -20.09 -32.04
CA ASP A 202 -1.38 -21.29 -31.24
C ASP A 202 -1.47 -21.00 -29.74
N CYS A 203 -2.60 -20.40 -29.36
CA CYS A 203 -2.72 -19.78 -28.06
C CYS A 203 -2.65 -20.77 -26.88
N LYS A 204 -2.95 -22.07 -27.11
CA LYS A 204 -2.85 -23.13 -26.11
C LYS A 204 -1.41 -23.35 -25.63
N ASN A 205 -0.43 -23.21 -26.53
CA ASN A 205 0.98 -23.45 -26.22
C ASN A 205 1.71 -22.17 -25.73
N LYS A 206 1.05 -20.99 -25.73
CA LYS A 206 1.65 -19.74 -25.24
C LYS A 206 1.42 -19.56 -23.74
N ASN A 207 2.39 -20.02 -22.95
CA ASN A 207 2.37 -19.95 -21.47
C ASN A 207 3.36 -18.96 -20.84
N ASP A 208 4.19 -18.31 -21.66
CA ASP A 208 5.20 -17.35 -21.18
C ASP A 208 4.63 -15.93 -21.01
N LYS A 209 4.41 -15.53 -19.74
CA LYS A 209 3.92 -14.18 -19.36
C LYS A 209 4.85 -13.04 -19.80
N THR A 210 6.12 -13.30 -20.11
CA THR A 210 7.05 -12.25 -20.53
C THR A 210 6.93 -11.90 -22.02
N LYS A 211 6.08 -12.62 -22.76
CA LYS A 211 5.88 -12.48 -24.21
C LYS A 211 4.54 -11.83 -24.55
N PRO A 212 4.49 -10.92 -25.55
CA PRO A 212 3.25 -10.31 -26.03
C PRO A 212 2.17 -11.31 -26.44
N SER A 213 2.57 -12.44 -27.03
CA SER A 213 1.65 -13.48 -27.53
C SER A 213 0.77 -14.07 -26.44
N TYR A 214 1.32 -14.31 -25.24
CA TYR A 214 0.58 -14.79 -24.08
C TYR A 214 -0.59 -13.87 -23.72
N TRP A 215 -0.32 -12.56 -23.73
CA TRP A 215 -1.27 -11.53 -23.35
C TRP A 215 -2.32 -11.28 -24.42
N SER A 216 -1.93 -11.21 -25.70
CA SER A 216 -2.87 -11.09 -26.82
C SER A 216 -3.88 -12.24 -26.83
N CYS A 217 -3.39 -13.45 -26.59
CA CYS A 217 -4.21 -14.64 -26.49
C CYS A 217 -5.15 -14.55 -25.26
N ARG A 218 -4.80 -13.95 -24.12
CA ARG A 218 -5.71 -13.90 -22.93
C ARG A 218 -6.52 -12.61 -22.82
N LEU A 219 -6.41 -11.74 -23.82
CA LEU A 219 -6.90 -10.37 -23.80
C LEU A 219 -8.42 -10.21 -23.48
N PRO A 220 -9.35 -11.03 -24.00
CA PRO A 220 -10.78 -10.88 -23.76
C PRO A 220 -11.21 -11.21 -22.33
N ARG A 221 -10.34 -11.84 -21.53
CA ARG A 221 -10.60 -12.06 -20.10
C ARG A 221 -10.65 -10.73 -19.34
N TYR A 222 -9.98 -9.72 -19.84
CA TYR A 222 -9.86 -8.40 -19.21
C TYR A 222 -10.96 -7.47 -19.70
N LYS A 223 -12.19 -7.67 -19.18
CA LYS A 223 -13.38 -6.86 -19.54
C LYS A 223 -13.22 -5.38 -19.21
N ASN A 224 -12.45 -5.06 -18.17
CA ASN A 224 -12.06 -3.70 -17.78
C ASN A 224 -11.35 -2.92 -18.89
N LEU A 225 -10.85 -3.60 -19.93
CA LEU A 225 -10.26 -2.97 -21.10
C LEU A 225 -11.30 -2.59 -22.16
N GLY A 226 -12.61 -2.67 -21.89
CA GLY A 226 -13.65 -2.32 -22.86
C GLY A 226 -13.66 -3.23 -24.09
N ILE A 227 -13.32 -4.51 -23.89
CA ILE A 227 -13.32 -5.52 -24.95
C ILE A 227 -14.68 -6.22 -24.92
N LYS A 228 -15.40 -6.15 -26.04
CA LYS A 228 -16.68 -6.83 -26.23
C LYS A 228 -16.39 -8.25 -26.71
N GLY A 229 -16.98 -9.25 -26.04
CA GLY A 229 -16.81 -10.68 -26.36
C GLY A 229 -16.02 -11.48 -25.32
N GLY A 230 -16.02 -12.81 -25.48
CA GLY A 230 -15.55 -13.78 -24.49
C GLY A 230 -14.18 -14.41 -24.79
N GLN A 231 -13.87 -15.50 -24.08
CA GLN A 231 -12.57 -16.18 -24.07
C GLN A 231 -12.19 -16.71 -25.46
N TRP A 232 -10.94 -16.51 -25.90
CA TRP A 232 -10.46 -17.10 -27.16
C TRP A 232 -10.36 -18.65 -27.07
N TRP A 233 -10.17 -19.20 -25.87
CA TRP A 233 -10.24 -20.62 -25.52
C TRP A 233 -10.39 -20.77 -24.00
#